data_AF-A0A9W7E8J5-F1
#
_entry.id   AF-A0A9W7E8J5-F1
#
_cell.length_a   1.000
_cell.length_b   1.000
_cell.length_c   1.000
_cell.angle_alpha   90.00
_cell.angle_beta   90.00
_cell.angle_gamma   90.00
#
_symmetry.space_group_name_H-M   'P 1'
#
loop_
_entity.id
_entity.type
_entity.pdbx_description
1 polymer ?
#
loop_
_entity_poly.entity_id
_entity_poly.type
_entity_poly.pdbx_seq_one_letter_code
_entity_poly.pdbx_strand_id
1 'polypeptide(L)' 'VSADVAAKVRIQYGGSMKAANAKSLLSQPDIDGGLIGGASLKPEFFDCVNGVPGV' A
#
# COMPACT_ATOMS: atom_id res chain seq x y z
N VAL A 1 0.60 14.71 20.86
CA VAL A 1 1.11 13.77 19.84
C VAL A 1 2.53 14.23 19.49
N SER A 2 3.54 13.34 19.52
CA SER A 2 4.94 13.70 19.23
C SER A 2 5.30 13.43 17.76
N ALA A 3 6.37 14.04 17.27
CA ALA A 3 6.88 13.80 15.90
C ALA A 3 7.30 12.33 15.69
N ASP A 4 7.86 11.69 16.72
CA ASP A 4 8.21 10.27 16.70
C ASP A 4 6.98 9.37 16.49
N VAL A 5 5.84 9.72 17.12
CA VAL A 5 4.58 8.99 16.92
C VAL A 5 4.09 9.16 15.48
N ALA A 6 4.13 10.37 14.92
CA ALA A 6 3.71 10.60 13.54
C ALA A 6 4.53 9.79 12.52
N ALA A 7 5.85 9.73 12.70
CA ALA A 7 6.75 8.99 11.81
C ALA A 7 6.60 7.46 11.86
N LYS A 8 5.93 6.91 12.89
CA LYS A 8 5.74 5.47 13.07
C LYS A 8 4.33 5.00 12.73
N VAL A 9 3.37 5.91 12.62
CA VAL A 9 1.99 5.58 12.28
C VAL A 9 1.92 5.26 10.80
N ARG A 10 1.54 4.03 10.47
CA ARG A 10 1.33 3.60 9.09
C ARG A 10 0.04 4.17 8.51
N ILE A 11 0.15 4.80 7.35
CA ILE A 11 -0.94 5.36 6.56
C ILE A 11 -1.23 4.41 5.39
N GLN A 12 -2.39 3.78 5.41
CA GLN A 12 -2.80 2.82 4.39
C GLN A 12 -3.79 3.46 3.41
N TYR A 13 -3.60 3.22 2.12
CA TYR A 13 -4.56 3.58 1.09
C TYR A 13 -5.71 2.57 1.04
N GLY A 14 -6.92 2.98 1.40
CA GLY A 14 -8.14 2.14 1.39
C GLY A 14 -9.01 2.26 0.14
N GLY A 15 -8.56 2.97 -0.89
CA GLY A 15 -9.30 3.11 -2.15
C GLY A 15 -9.16 1.90 -3.06
N SER A 16 -9.58 2.04 -4.32
CA SER A 16 -9.52 0.97 -5.33
C SER A 16 -8.09 0.75 -5.84
N MET A 17 -7.28 0.03 -5.04
CA MET A 17 -5.96 -0.45 -5.42
C MET A 17 -6.07 -1.80 -6.14
N LYS A 18 -5.39 -1.91 -7.28
CA LYS A 18 -5.33 -3.06 -8.18
C LYS A 18 -3.91 -3.15 -8.75
N ALA A 19 -3.54 -4.29 -9.35
CA ALA A 19 -2.17 -4.50 -9.86
C ALA A 19 -1.69 -3.36 -10.80
N ALA A 20 -2.59 -2.83 -11.63
CA ALA A 20 -2.27 -1.76 -12.58
C ALA A 20 -1.89 -0.41 -11.94
N ASN A 21 -2.30 -0.12 -10.69
CA ASN A 21 -2.03 1.16 -10.03
C ASN A 21 -1.27 1.03 -8.70
N ALA A 22 -1.10 -0.17 -8.15
CA ALA A 22 -0.44 -0.42 -6.87
C ALA A 22 0.95 0.22 -6.79
N LYS A 23 1.80 0.03 -7.81
CA LYS A 23 3.16 0.59 -7.84
C LYS A 23 3.19 2.13 -7.75
N SER A 24 2.25 2.81 -8.40
CA SER A 24 2.19 4.28 -8.37
C SER A 24 1.60 4.83 -7.07
N LEU A 25 0.73 4.06 -6.41
CA LEU A 25 0.17 4.43 -5.11
C LEU A 25 1.21 4.21 -4.01
N LEU A 26 1.92 3.09 -4.04
CA LEU A 26 2.96 2.74 -3.07
C LEU A 26 4.26 3.54 -3.25
N SER A 27 4.41 4.29 -4.35
CA SER A 27 5.53 5.22 -4.52
C SER A 27 5.27 6.59 -3.89
N GLN A 28 4.09 6.83 -3.32
CA GLN A 28 3.79 8.10 -2.65
C GLN A 28 4.48 8.16 -1.28
N PRO A 29 5.04 9.32 -0.89
CA PRO A 29 5.88 9.43 0.31
C PRO A 29 5.14 9.14 1.62
N ASP A 30 3.84 9.39 1.67
CA ASP A 30 2.99 9.21 2.86
C ASP A 30 2.06 7.98 2.76
N ILE A 31 2.30 7.07 1.81
CA ILE A 31 1.53 5.83 1.67
C ILE A 31 2.44 4.65 2.02
N ASP A 32 2.18 4.05 3.18
CA ASP A 32 2.96 2.92 3.70
C ASP A 32 2.40 1.56 3.27
N GLY A 33 1.27 1.54 2.55
CA GLY A 33 0.61 0.30 2.15
C GLY A 33 -0.82 0.49 1.65
N GLY A 34 -1.55 -0.62 1.48
CA GLY A 34 -2.93 -0.61 1.02
C GLY A 34 -3.83 -1.55 1.83
N LEU A 35 -5.06 -1.10 2.09
CA LEU A 35 -6.14 -1.92 2.65
C LEU A 35 -7.00 -2.43 1.49
N ILE A 36 -6.71 -3.65 1.04
CA ILE A 36 -7.16 -4.13 -0.26
C ILE A 36 -8.47 -4.90 -0.15
N GLY A 37 -9.48 -4.44 -0.89
CA GLY A 37 -10.77 -5.12 -1.04
C GLY A 37 -10.71 -6.32 -2.00
N GLY A 38 -11.64 -6.42 -2.93
CA GLY A 38 -11.78 -7.59 -3.81
C GLY A 38 -10.56 -7.96 -4.69
N ALA A 39 -9.59 -7.05 -4.86
CA ALA A 39 -8.33 -7.38 -5.54
C ALA A 39 -7.46 -8.35 -4.72
N SER A 40 -7.62 -8.41 -3.40
CA SER A 40 -6.89 -9.34 -2.52
C SER A 40 -7.25 -10.81 -2.75
N LEU A 41 -8.36 -11.08 -3.44
CA LEU A 41 -8.80 -12.44 -3.77
C LEU A 41 -8.15 -12.99 -5.05
N LYS A 42 -7.27 -12.21 -5.69
CA LYS A 42 -6.66 -12.53 -6.98
C LYS A 42 -5.15 -12.81 -6.80
N PRO A 43 -4.64 -13.97 -7.24
CA PRO A 43 -3.22 -14.31 -7.09
C PRO A 43 -2.28 -13.25 -7.68
N GLU A 44 -2.66 -12.68 -8.82
CA GLU A 44 -1.83 -11.71 -9.55
C GLU A 44 -1.60 -10.42 -8.74
N PHE A 45 -2.47 -10.14 -7.77
CA PHE A 45 -2.31 -8.99 -6.88
C PHE A 45 -1.18 -9.20 -5.87
N PHE A 46 -0.98 -10.43 -5.37
CA PHE A 46 0.12 -10.75 -4.46
C PHE A 46 1.47 -10.61 -5.14
N ASP A 47 1.59 -11.09 -6.38
CA ASP A 47 2.81 -10.94 -7.18
C ASP A 47 3.16 -9.46 -7.40
N CYS A 48 2.14 -8.63 -7.60
CA CYS A 48 2.32 -7.19 -7.77
C CYS A 48 2.84 -6.51 -6.50
N VAL A 49 2.29 -6.82 -5.32
CA VAL A 49 2.67 -6.19 -4.05
C VAL A 49 4.04 -6.67 -3.58
N ASN A 50 4.34 -7.97 -3.69
CA ASN A 50 5.66 -8.53 -3.31
C ASN A 50 6.81 -7.97 -4.16
N GLY A 51 6.53 -7.46 -5.35
CA GLY A 51 7.50 -6.80 -6.22
C GLY A 51 7.78 -5.33 -5.88
N VAL A 52 7.07 -4.74 -4.91
CA VAL A 52 7.26 -3.34 -4.51
C VAL A 52 8.16 -3.29 -3.26
N PRO A 53 9.34 -2.65 -3.31
CA PRO A 53 10.21 -2.53 -2.15
C PRO A 53 9.54 -1.68 -1.06
N GLY A 54 9.55 -2.16 0.19
CA GLY A 54 9.09 -1.38 1.34
C GLY A 54 7.62 -1.58 1.75
N VAL A 55 6.87 -2.43 1.04
CA VAL A 55 5.63 -3.05 1.54
C VAL A 55 5.87 -4.47 2.04
#